data_AF-A0A1D9G1N2-F1
#
_entry.id   AF-A0A1D9G1N2-F1
#
_cell.length_a   1.000
_cell.length_b   1.000
_cell.length_c   1.000
_cell.angle_alpha   90.00
_cell.angle_beta   90.00
_cell.angle_gamma   90.00
#
_symmetry.space_group_name_H-M   'P 1'
#
loop_
_entity.id
_entity.type
_entity.pdbx_description
1 polymer ?
#
loop_
_entity_poly.entity_id
_entity_poly.type
_entity_poly.pdbx_seq_one_letter_code
_entity_poly.pdbx_strand_id
1 'polypeptide(L)'
;MMGGNRNKSDAQLDFILEVLQATRDSNGDAQVVYPLLADNTDKINPRLAELLRVVATSKLTEVEADEAEYIVAVIGNFSNLIKQFPLGEKAKNIEIAITGYEVALTVFTREAFPYQWSTAQNNLGLAYSDRIEGEKAQNIENAFA
;
A
#
# COMPACT_ATOMS: atom_id res chain seq x y z
N MET A 1 -25.04 19.97 8.53
CA MET A 1 -24.56 19.38 7.26
C MET A 1 -23.35 18.45 7.52
N MET A 2 -23.56 17.21 7.99
CA MET A 2 -22.47 16.24 8.27
C MET A 2 -22.48 14.99 7.35
N GLY A 3 -23.23 15.02 6.24
CA GLY A 3 -23.42 13.86 5.37
C GLY A 3 -22.32 13.64 4.32
N GLY A 4 -21.53 14.67 3.99
CA GLY A 4 -20.57 14.59 2.87
C GLY A 4 -19.26 13.86 3.18
N ASN A 5 -18.84 13.81 4.44
CA ASN A 5 -17.53 13.27 4.82
C ASN A 5 -17.57 11.76 5.12
N ARG A 6 -18.69 11.25 5.67
CA ARG A 6 -18.87 9.82 5.92
C ARG A 6 -18.91 9.01 4.61
N ASN A 7 -19.71 9.46 3.64
CA ASN A 7 -19.85 8.76 2.35
C ASN A 7 -18.52 8.65 1.57
N LYS A 8 -17.64 9.65 1.67
CA LYS A 8 -16.30 9.59 1.06
C LYS A 8 -15.35 8.65 1.80
N SER A 9 -15.42 8.63 3.13
CA SER A 9 -14.61 7.69 3.93
C SER A 9 -15.04 6.25 3.70
N ASP A 10 -16.34 5.99 3.55
CA ASP A 10 -16.88 4.66 3.27
C ASP A 10 -16.43 4.17 1.88
N ALA A 11 -16.54 5.01 0.85
CA ALA A 11 -16.09 4.68 -0.51
C ALA A 11 -14.57 4.43 -0.62
N GLN A 12 -13.77 5.04 0.25
CA GLN A 12 -12.32 4.81 0.27
C GLN A 12 -11.92 3.58 1.08
N LEU A 13 -12.69 3.24 2.12
CA LEU A 13 -12.57 1.98 2.82
C LEU A 13 -12.94 0.81 1.90
N ASP A 14 -14.06 0.91 1.19
CA ASP A 14 -14.49 -0.11 0.22
C ASP A 14 -13.41 -0.35 -0.83
N PHE A 15 -12.82 0.73 -1.36
CA PHE A 15 -11.75 0.65 -2.34
C PHE A 15 -10.50 -0.10 -1.83
N ILE A 16 -10.02 0.18 -0.62
CA ILE A 16 -8.84 -0.54 -0.11
C ILE A 16 -9.15 -2.02 0.14
N LEU A 17 -10.34 -2.33 0.63
CA LEU A 17 -10.77 -3.72 0.84
C LEU A 17 -10.88 -4.46 -0.50
N GLU A 18 -11.44 -3.82 -1.52
CA GLU A 18 -11.56 -4.37 -2.88
C GLU A 18 -10.18 -4.65 -3.49
N VAL A 19 -9.24 -3.71 -3.39
CA VAL A 19 -7.88 -3.88 -3.92
C VAL A 19 -7.12 -4.99 -3.20
N LEU A 20 -7.22 -5.08 -1.88
CA LEU A 20 -6.59 -6.16 -1.12
C LEU A 20 -7.20 -7.52 -1.44
N GLN A 21 -8.52 -7.59 -1.62
CA GLN A 21 -9.22 -8.80 -2.03
C GLN A 21 -8.82 -9.21 -3.46
N ALA A 22 -8.77 -8.27 -4.41
CA ALA A 22 -8.31 -8.54 -5.77
C ALA A 22 -6.84 -9.02 -5.80
N THR A 23 -5.98 -8.41 -4.98
CA THR A 23 -4.58 -8.83 -4.82
C THR A 23 -4.50 -10.24 -4.26
N ARG A 24 -5.34 -10.57 -3.27
CA ARG A 24 -5.44 -11.90 -2.67
C ARG A 24 -5.87 -12.95 -3.70
N ASP A 25 -6.99 -12.71 -4.37
CA ASP A 25 -7.63 -13.68 -5.28
C ASP A 25 -6.80 -13.94 -6.54
N SER A 26 -6.04 -12.92 -6.98
CA SER A 26 -5.15 -13.02 -8.13
C SER A 26 -3.71 -13.42 -7.78
N ASN A 27 -3.40 -13.62 -6.49
CA ASN A 27 -2.04 -13.82 -6.01
C ASN A 27 -1.06 -12.71 -6.47
N GLY A 28 -1.53 -11.46 -6.48
CA GLY A 28 -0.74 -10.29 -6.84
C GLY A 28 -0.53 -10.10 -8.35
N ASP A 29 -1.46 -10.55 -9.19
CA ASP A 29 -1.38 -10.32 -10.64
C ASP A 29 -1.71 -8.86 -11.00
N ALA A 30 -0.72 -8.18 -11.60
CA ALA A 30 -0.87 -6.82 -12.08
C ALA A 30 -2.00 -6.67 -13.12
N GLN A 31 -2.27 -7.69 -13.93
CA GLN A 31 -3.35 -7.65 -14.94
C GLN A 31 -4.74 -7.53 -14.30
N VAL A 32 -4.90 -7.98 -13.06
CA VAL A 32 -6.15 -7.89 -12.29
C VAL A 32 -6.20 -6.60 -11.48
N VAL A 33 -5.10 -6.24 -10.81
CA VAL A 33 -5.09 -5.12 -9.86
C VAL A 33 -4.94 -3.76 -10.56
N TYR A 34 -4.17 -3.65 -11.64
CA TYR A 34 -3.91 -2.35 -12.29
C TYR A 34 -5.15 -1.68 -12.88
N PRO A 35 -6.10 -2.38 -13.52
CA PRO A 35 -7.34 -1.75 -13.97
C PRO A 35 -8.12 -1.11 -12.81
N LEU A 36 -8.23 -1.81 -11.68
CA LEU A 36 -8.92 -1.30 -10.50
C LEU A 36 -8.25 -0.02 -9.94
N LEU A 37 -6.92 0.01 -9.91
CA LEU A 37 -6.16 1.20 -9.52
C LEU A 37 -6.33 2.36 -10.52
N ALA A 38 -6.33 2.04 -11.82
CA ALA A 38 -6.49 3.03 -12.90
C ALA A 38 -7.85 3.73 -12.84
N ASP A 39 -8.91 2.98 -12.57
CA ASP A 39 -10.27 3.50 -12.46
C ASP A 39 -10.49 4.34 -11.19
N ASN A 40 -9.57 4.29 -10.22
CA ASN A 40 -9.70 4.91 -8.90
C ASN A 40 -8.47 5.73 -8.49
N THR A 41 -7.79 6.34 -9.48
CA THR A 41 -6.58 7.14 -9.22
C THR A 41 -6.81 8.33 -8.28
N ASP A 42 -8.03 8.85 -8.18
CA ASP A 42 -8.42 9.90 -7.23
C ASP A 42 -8.39 9.41 -5.76
N LYS A 43 -8.61 8.11 -5.54
CA LYS A 43 -8.57 7.47 -4.22
C LYS A 43 -7.16 7.08 -3.78
N ILE A 44 -6.18 7.12 -4.68
CA ILE A 44 -4.76 6.94 -4.38
C ILE A 44 -4.22 8.25 -3.77
N ASN A 45 -4.29 8.33 -2.44
CA ASN A 45 -3.91 9.51 -1.69
C ASN A 45 -3.46 9.14 -0.26
N PRO A 46 -2.94 10.09 0.55
CA PRO A 46 -2.44 9.78 1.89
C PRO A 46 -3.47 9.08 2.80
N ARG A 47 -4.77 9.36 2.61
CA ARG A 47 -5.84 8.70 3.37
C ARG A 47 -5.90 7.20 3.06
N LEU A 48 -5.55 6.77 1.85
CA LEU A 48 -5.49 5.35 1.51
C LEU A 48 -4.38 4.63 2.28
N ALA A 49 -3.21 5.26 2.46
CA ALA A 49 -2.13 4.72 3.27
C ALA A 49 -2.54 4.60 4.74
N GLU A 50 -3.21 5.61 5.30
CA GLU A 50 -3.78 5.54 6.65
C GLU A 50 -4.77 4.38 6.80
N LEU A 51 -5.70 4.24 5.84
CA LEU A 51 -6.70 3.17 5.88
C LEU A 51 -6.07 1.78 5.73
N LEU A 52 -5.09 1.62 4.84
CA LEU A 52 -4.31 0.39 4.73
C LEU A 52 -3.72 -0.02 6.09
N ARG A 53 -3.10 0.93 6.79
CA ARG A 53 -2.54 0.69 8.13
C ARG A 53 -3.63 0.30 9.12
N VAL A 54 -4.70 1.09 9.21
CA VAL A 54 -5.80 0.86 10.16
C VAL A 54 -6.45 -0.50 9.96
N VAL A 55 -6.84 -0.82 8.71
CA VAL A 55 -7.49 -2.10 8.37
C VAL A 55 -6.55 -3.26 8.70
N ALA A 56 -5.28 -3.17 8.31
CA ALA A 56 -4.31 -4.21 8.60
C ALA A 56 -4.11 -4.40 10.12
N THR A 57 -3.84 -3.34 10.86
CA THR A 57 -3.60 -3.45 12.32
C THR A 57 -4.83 -3.93 13.07
N SER A 58 -6.05 -3.53 12.67
CA SER A 58 -7.27 -4.04 13.29
C SER A 58 -7.40 -5.54 13.04
N LYS A 59 -7.26 -5.97 11.80
CA LYS A 59 -7.41 -7.38 11.42
C LYS A 59 -6.35 -8.26 12.09
N LEU A 60 -5.12 -7.80 12.19
CA LEU A 60 -4.02 -8.53 12.84
C LEU A 60 -4.25 -8.78 14.34
N THR A 61 -5.13 -8.03 15.02
CA THR A 61 -5.49 -8.29 16.42
C THR A 61 -6.59 -9.34 16.59
N GLU A 62 -7.26 -9.71 15.51
CA GLU A 62 -8.45 -10.59 15.52
C GLU A 62 -8.14 -12.00 15.02
N VAL A 63 -6.93 -12.25 14.53
CA VAL A 63 -6.56 -13.48 13.81
C VAL A 63 -5.38 -14.18 14.47
N GLU A 64 -5.27 -15.48 14.22
CA GLU A 64 -4.12 -16.28 14.63
C GLU A 64 -2.87 -15.99 13.78
N ALA A 65 -1.71 -16.49 14.23
CA ALA A 65 -0.42 -16.15 13.64
C ALA A 65 -0.26 -16.56 12.16
N ASP A 66 -0.86 -17.67 11.75
CA ASP A 66 -0.84 -18.17 10.37
C ASP A 66 -1.69 -17.30 9.43
N GLU A 67 -2.89 -16.90 9.86
CA GLU A 67 -3.71 -15.95 9.12
C GLU A 67 -3.07 -14.55 9.09
N ALA A 68 -2.40 -14.13 10.17
CA ALA A 68 -1.62 -12.90 10.21
C ALA A 68 -0.48 -12.89 9.18
N GLU A 69 0.28 -13.99 9.06
CA GLU A 69 1.33 -14.17 8.05
C GLU A 69 0.78 -13.97 6.64
N TYR A 70 -0.37 -14.59 6.35
CA TYR A 70 -1.01 -14.50 5.04
C TYR A 70 -1.47 -13.08 4.72
N ILE A 71 -2.10 -12.39 5.68
CA ILE A 71 -2.57 -11.01 5.50
C ILE A 71 -1.40 -10.08 5.14
N VAL A 72 -0.27 -10.16 5.86
CA VAL A 72 0.88 -9.30 5.58
C VAL A 72 1.57 -9.64 4.26
N ALA A 73 1.51 -10.91 3.81
CA ALA A 73 1.98 -11.30 2.48
C ALA A 73 1.13 -10.64 1.37
N VAL A 74 -0.19 -10.64 1.50
CA VAL A 74 -1.09 -9.95 0.56
C VAL A 74 -0.81 -8.45 0.53
N ILE A 75 -0.63 -7.82 1.70
CA ILE A 75 -0.28 -6.40 1.80
C ILE A 75 1.07 -6.13 1.13
N GLY A 76 2.08 -6.97 1.33
CA GLY A 76 3.38 -6.86 0.67
C GLY A 76 3.28 -6.95 -0.85
N ASN A 77 2.45 -7.84 -1.37
CA ASN A 77 2.18 -7.97 -2.81
C ASN A 77 1.50 -6.72 -3.37
N PHE A 78 0.48 -6.19 -2.66
CA PHE A 78 -0.15 -4.93 -3.04
C PHE A 78 0.86 -3.77 -3.02
N SER A 79 1.71 -3.67 -1.99
CA SER A 79 2.78 -2.67 -1.92
C SER A 79 3.74 -2.74 -3.11
N ASN A 80 4.09 -3.95 -3.57
CA ASN A 80 4.92 -4.13 -4.76
C ASN A 80 4.22 -3.62 -6.02
N LEU A 81 2.92 -3.90 -6.15
CA LEU A 81 2.08 -3.48 -7.28
C LEU A 81 1.89 -1.97 -7.32
N ILE A 82 1.45 -1.36 -6.22
CA ILE A 82 1.21 0.09 -6.18
C ILE A 82 2.50 0.89 -6.39
N LYS A 83 3.65 0.42 -5.88
CA LYS A 83 4.95 1.04 -6.16
C LYS A 83 5.28 1.05 -7.66
N GLN A 84 4.93 -0.02 -8.38
CA GLN A 84 5.19 -0.18 -9.82
C GLN A 84 4.07 0.38 -10.71
N PHE A 85 2.95 0.79 -10.11
CA PHE A 85 1.79 1.26 -10.84
C PHE A 85 2.11 2.57 -11.56
N PRO A 86 1.93 2.64 -12.89
CA PRO A 86 2.42 3.75 -13.70
C PRO A 86 1.51 4.98 -13.72
N LEU A 87 0.28 4.88 -13.20
CA LEU A 87 -0.69 5.98 -13.21
C LEU A 87 -0.86 6.59 -11.81
N GLY A 88 -1.44 7.79 -11.77
CA GLY A 88 -1.56 8.59 -10.55
C GLY A 88 -0.26 9.33 -10.21
N GLU A 89 -0.22 9.95 -9.03
CA GLU A 89 0.97 10.65 -8.56
C GLU A 89 1.95 9.64 -7.93
N LYS A 90 3.12 9.47 -8.56
CA LYS A 90 4.16 8.53 -8.13
C LYS A 90 4.52 8.67 -6.65
N ALA A 91 4.57 9.89 -6.12
CA ALA A 91 4.85 10.13 -4.71
C ALA A 91 3.80 9.47 -3.78
N LYS A 92 2.51 9.55 -4.14
CA LYS A 92 1.42 8.92 -3.36
C LYS A 92 1.49 7.40 -3.42
N ASN A 93 1.78 6.85 -4.60
CA ASN A 93 1.99 5.41 -4.80
C ASN A 93 3.10 4.87 -3.88
N ILE A 94 4.22 5.59 -3.81
CA ILE A 94 5.37 5.22 -2.97
C ILE A 94 5.01 5.27 -1.48
N GLU A 95 4.31 6.31 -1.00
CA GLU A 95 3.90 6.41 0.40
C GLU A 95 2.96 5.27 0.85
N ILE A 96 2.04 4.85 -0.03
CA ILE A 96 1.17 3.69 0.21
C ILE A 96 2.01 2.41 0.28
N ALA A 97 2.96 2.22 -0.65
CA ALA A 97 3.84 1.06 -0.65
C ALA A 97 4.69 0.97 0.62
N ILE A 98 5.31 2.08 1.04
CA ILE A 98 6.07 2.22 2.28
C ILE A 98 5.23 1.76 3.47
N THR A 99 4.00 2.28 3.59
CA THR A 99 3.09 1.91 4.67
C THR A 99 2.81 0.41 4.71
N GLY A 100 2.56 -0.23 3.56
CA GLY A 100 2.33 -1.67 3.53
C GLY A 100 3.57 -2.50 3.86
N TYR A 101 4.78 -2.08 3.46
CA TYR A 101 6.01 -2.77 3.89
C TYR A 101 6.26 -2.63 5.40
N GLU A 102 6.01 -1.45 5.96
CA GLU A 102 6.09 -1.24 7.42
C GLU A 102 5.11 -2.13 8.18
N VAL A 103 3.87 -2.25 7.69
CA VAL A 103 2.89 -3.18 8.25
C VAL A 103 3.39 -4.62 8.16
N ALA A 104 3.93 -5.03 7.01
CA ALA A 104 4.43 -6.39 6.85
C ALA A 104 5.57 -6.73 7.81
N LEU A 105 6.44 -5.75 8.10
CA LEU A 105 7.54 -5.87 9.05
C LEU A 105 7.09 -5.96 10.52
N THR A 106 5.81 -5.75 10.84
CA THR A 106 5.28 -6.02 12.19
C THR A 106 5.11 -7.51 12.47
N VAL A 107 4.94 -8.34 11.43
CA VAL A 107 4.77 -9.80 11.54
C VAL A 107 6.02 -10.51 11.02
N PHE A 108 6.54 -10.09 9.86
CA PHE A 108 7.79 -10.62 9.32
C PHE A 108 8.97 -10.08 10.10
N THR A 109 9.37 -10.78 11.15
CA THR A 109 10.57 -10.47 11.94
C THR A 109 11.79 -11.26 11.44
N ARG A 110 12.99 -10.81 11.80
CA ARG A 110 14.24 -11.48 11.44
C ARG A 110 14.32 -12.90 12.03
N GLU A 111 13.74 -13.10 13.20
CA GLU A 111 13.79 -14.35 13.96
C GLU A 111 12.79 -15.37 13.44
N ALA A 112 11.55 -14.95 13.18
CA ALA A 112 10.47 -15.85 12.77
C ALA A 112 10.43 -16.06 11.24
N PHE A 113 10.74 -15.03 10.46
CA PHE A 113 10.60 -15.02 9.01
C PHE A 113 11.78 -14.32 8.32
N PRO A 114 13.02 -14.83 8.46
CA PRO A 114 14.23 -14.13 8.01
C PRO A 114 14.22 -13.76 6.51
N TYR A 115 13.64 -14.61 5.67
CA TYR A 115 13.56 -14.37 4.23
C TYR A 115 12.55 -13.27 3.88
N GLN A 116 11.33 -13.36 4.42
CA GLN A 116 10.27 -12.38 4.22
C GLN A 116 10.68 -11.02 4.81
N TRP A 117 11.30 -11.01 6.00
CA TRP A 117 11.84 -9.79 6.61
C TRP A 117 12.88 -9.12 5.73
N SER A 118 13.87 -9.87 5.22
CA SER A 118 14.89 -9.32 4.31
C SER A 118 14.27 -8.76 3.02
N THR A 119 13.26 -9.44 2.48
CA THR A 119 12.56 -9.01 1.27
C THR A 119 11.81 -7.70 1.51
N ALA A 120 11.04 -7.63 2.62
CA ALA A 120 10.30 -6.43 2.98
C ALA A 120 11.22 -5.25 3.31
N GLN A 121 12.33 -5.47 4.02
CA GLN A 121 13.35 -4.44 4.28
C GLN A 121 13.98 -3.92 2.98
N ASN A 122 14.33 -4.81 2.06
CA ASN A 122 14.88 -4.41 0.76
C ASN A 122 13.89 -3.56 -0.04
N ASN A 123 12.62 -3.99 -0.11
CA ASN A 123 11.59 -3.26 -0.84
C ASN A 123 11.27 -1.91 -0.19
N LEU A 124 11.28 -1.84 1.14
CA LEU A 124 11.16 -0.59 1.89
C LEU A 124 12.33 0.35 1.59
N GLY A 125 13.56 -0.16 1.55
CA GLY A 125 14.75 0.63 1.17
C GLY A 125 14.66 1.19 -0.24
N LEU A 126 14.22 0.37 -1.21
CA LEU A 126 13.98 0.82 -2.59
C LEU A 126 12.90 1.90 -2.65
N ALA A 127 11.78 1.73 -1.93
CA ALA A 127 10.71 2.72 -1.89
C ALA A 127 11.17 4.06 -1.29
N TYR A 128 12.01 4.03 -0.25
CA TYR A 128 12.61 5.26 0.30
C TYR A 128 13.57 5.94 -0.69
N SER A 129 14.34 5.17 -1.46
CA SER A 129 15.18 5.72 -2.53
C SER A 129 14.33 6.41 -3.60
N ASP A 130 13.28 5.73 -4.08
CA ASP A 130 12.34 6.26 -5.07
C ASP A 130 11.66 7.55 -4.59
N ARG A 131 11.32 7.63 -3.29
CA ARG A 131 10.72 8.83 -2.67
C ARG A 131 11.63 10.05 -2.80
N ILE A 132 12.90 9.90 -2.42
CA ILE A 132 13.88 10.99 -2.46
C ILE A 132 14.08 11.48 -3.90
N GLU A 133 14.13 10.57 -4.86
CA GLU A 133 14.24 10.93 -6.28
C GLU A 133 13.00 11.68 -6.78
N GLY A 134 11.80 11.24 -6.38
CA GLY A 134 10.55 11.91 -6.70
C GLY A 134 10.47 13.33 -6.13
N GLU A 135 10.83 13.52 -4.86
CA GLU A 135 10.88 14.84 -4.22
C GLU A 135 11.87 15.79 -4.92
N LYS A 136 13.06 15.28 -5.28
CA LYS A 136 14.03 16.08 -6.06
C LYS A 136 13.47 16.50 -7.40
N ALA A 137 12.81 15.59 -8.13
CA ALA A 137 12.18 15.90 -9.41
C ALA A 137 11.08 16.96 -9.25
N GLN A 138 10.21 16.82 -8.26
CA GLN A 138 9.15 17.80 -7.98
C GLN A 138 9.73 19.17 -7.60
N ASN A 139 10.80 19.21 -6.80
CA ASN A 139 11.46 20.46 -6.43
C ASN A 139 12.05 21.18 -7.65
N ILE A 140 12.61 20.43 -8.61
CA ILE A 140 13.12 20.98 -9.86
C ILE A 140 11.97 21.54 -10.70
N GLU A 141 10.88 20.81 -10.86
CA GLU A 141 9.69 21.28 -11.59
C GLU A 141 9.12 22.57 -10.98
N ASN A 142 8.96 22.61 -9.66
CA ASN A 142 8.44 23.77 -8.93
C ASN A 142 9.36 25.01 -9.03
N ALA A 143 10.67 24.82 -9.25
CA ALA A 143 11.61 25.92 -9.42
C ALA A 143 11.51 26.59 -10.79
N PHE A 144 10.90 25.92 -11.78
CA PHE A 144 10.74 26.41 -13.15
C PHE A 144 9.29 26.75 -13.53
N ALA A 145 8.33 26.52 -12.64
CA ALA A 145 6.92 26.91 -12.78
C ALA A 145 6.68 28.35 -12.29
#